data_AF-F8CLE3-F1
#
_entry.id   AF-F8CLE3-F1
#
_cell.length_a   1.000
_cell.length_b   1.000
_cell.length_c   1.000
_cell.angle_alpha   90.00
_cell.angle_beta   90.00
_cell.angle_gamma   90.00
#
_symmetry.space_group_name_H-M   'P 1'
#
loop_
_entity.id
_entity.type
_entity.pdbx_description
1 polymer ?
#
loop_
_entity_poly.entity_id
_entity_poly.type
_entity_poly.pdbx_seq_one_letter_code
_entity_poly.pdbx_strand_id
1 'polypeptide(L)'
;MQSKHARAESSLTEQQKKDGRCLSCHSPEQVTQATVNVTCETCHGGGQYYSPEYVMKDSELARLVGLVDPSEKQCRSCHDASSPSLRPFDFKESLKAIDHWSAERARRAAGKDPSVKK
;
A
#
# COMPACT_ATOMS: atom_id res chain seq x y z
N MET A 1 5.65 -15.06 -2.77
CA MET A 1 6.36 -14.49 -1.60
C MET A 1 5.58 -13.27 -1.14
N GLN A 2 5.32 -13.13 0.17
CA GLN A 2 4.61 -11.98 0.73
C GLN A 2 5.58 -10.78 0.86
N SER A 3 5.08 -9.56 0.61
CA SER A 3 5.89 -8.34 0.71
C SER A 3 6.36 -8.09 2.15
N LYS A 4 7.37 -7.23 2.36
CA LYS A 4 7.80 -6.85 3.72
C LYS A 4 6.67 -6.17 4.50
N HIS A 5 5.82 -5.41 3.83
CA HIS A 5 4.63 -4.77 4.43
C HIS A 5 3.59 -5.79 4.89
N ALA A 6 3.33 -6.84 4.10
CA ALA A 6 2.40 -7.90 4.45
C ALA A 6 2.85 -8.76 5.65
N ARG A 7 4.09 -8.61 6.12
CA ARG A 7 4.64 -9.27 7.31
C ARG A 7 5.37 -8.29 8.24
N ALA A 8 4.98 -7.02 8.22
CA ALA A 8 5.69 -5.96 8.94
C ALA A 8 5.85 -6.28 10.43
N GLU A 9 4.80 -6.79 11.08
CA GLU A 9 4.81 -7.13 12.51
C GLU A 9 5.79 -8.27 12.84
N SER A 10 6.10 -9.15 11.87
CA SER A 10 7.02 -10.28 12.07
C SER A 10 8.46 -9.84 12.36
N SER A 11 8.78 -8.55 12.20
CA SER A 11 10.09 -7.99 12.54
C SER A 11 10.16 -7.43 13.96
N LEU A 12 9.05 -7.43 14.70
CA LEU A 12 8.96 -6.95 16.07
C LEU A 12 9.07 -8.08 17.09
N THR A 13 9.63 -7.78 18.26
CA THR A 13 9.53 -8.66 19.44
C THR A 13 8.12 -8.62 20.03
N GLU A 14 7.77 -9.60 20.87
CA GLU A 14 6.47 -9.64 21.55
C GLU A 14 6.19 -8.41 22.43
N GLN A 15 7.24 -7.76 22.95
CA GLN A 15 7.09 -6.52 23.71
C GLN A 15 6.80 -5.33 22.79
N GLN A 16 7.47 -5.26 21.63
CA GLN A 16 7.23 -4.21 20.63
C GLN A 16 5.86 -4.33 19.98
N LYS A 17 5.33 -5.55 19.80
CA LYS A 17 3.95 -5.77 19.32
C LYS A 17 2.88 -5.22 20.25
N LYS A 18 3.22 -4.85 21.49
CA LYS A 18 2.32 -4.22 22.46
C LYS A 18 2.56 -2.72 22.61
N ASP A 19 3.56 -2.17 21.94
CA ASP A 19 3.88 -0.73 21.97
C ASP A 19 3.24 -0.03 20.78
N GLY A 20 2.30 0.88 21.05
CA GLY A 20 1.60 1.66 20.02
C GLY A 20 2.55 2.45 19.11
N ARG A 21 3.75 2.82 19.58
CA ARG A 21 4.77 3.50 18.77
C ARG A 21 5.41 2.58 17.72
N CYS A 22 5.48 1.28 17.98
CA CYS A 22 5.94 0.31 16.98
C CYS A 22 4.81 -0.02 16.01
N LEU A 23 3.59 -0.17 16.53
CA LEU A 23 2.41 -0.49 15.75
C LEU A 23 2.00 0.64 14.79
N SER A 24 2.34 1.90 15.07
CA SER A 24 2.06 3.01 14.17
C SER A 24 2.64 2.83 12.76
N CYS A 25 3.71 2.03 12.61
CA CYS A 25 4.32 1.71 11.32
C CYS A 25 4.18 0.24 10.94
N HIS A 26 4.17 -0.66 11.92
CA HIS A 26 4.16 -2.10 11.65
C HIS A 26 2.75 -2.71 11.59
N SER A 27 1.74 -2.02 12.10
CA SER A 27 0.34 -2.43 12.04
C SER A 27 -0.60 -1.22 12.24
N PRO A 28 -0.51 -0.19 11.38
CA PRO A 28 -1.16 1.11 11.61
C PRO A 28 -2.68 1.02 11.77
N GLU A 29 -3.28 0.00 11.18
CA GLU A 29 -4.73 -0.20 11.14
C GLU A 29 -5.22 -1.19 12.21
N GLN A 30 -4.32 -1.72 13.06
CA GLN A 30 -4.68 -2.72 14.08
C GLN A 30 -5.70 -2.20 15.08
N VAL A 31 -5.59 -0.92 15.47
CA VAL A 31 -6.51 -0.32 16.44
C VAL A 31 -7.87 0.00 15.81
N THR A 32 -7.88 0.49 14.58
CA THR A 32 -9.10 0.98 13.91
C THR A 32 -9.87 -0.11 13.18
N GLN A 33 -9.19 -1.17 12.73
CA GLN A 33 -9.76 -2.19 11.85
C GLN A 33 -9.40 -3.63 12.26
N ALA A 34 -8.71 -3.83 13.40
CA ALA A 34 -8.24 -5.14 13.86
C ALA A 34 -7.39 -5.90 12.82
N THR A 35 -6.76 -5.17 11.90
CA THR A 35 -5.90 -5.70 10.85
C THR A 35 -4.44 -5.70 11.28
N VAL A 36 -3.77 -6.82 11.02
CA VAL A 36 -2.35 -6.99 11.35
C VAL A 36 -1.49 -6.72 10.13
N ASN A 37 -0.33 -6.09 10.35
CA ASN A 37 0.63 -5.67 9.33
C ASN A 37 0.21 -4.39 8.59
N VAL A 38 1.05 -3.94 7.66
CA VAL A 38 0.73 -2.87 6.72
C VAL A 38 -0.10 -3.45 5.59
N THR A 39 -1.32 -2.95 5.42
CA THR A 39 -2.29 -3.48 4.45
C THR A 39 -2.48 -2.56 3.25
N CYS A 40 -3.39 -2.94 2.34
CA CYS A 40 -3.77 -2.11 1.20
C CYS A 40 -4.27 -0.74 1.65
N GLU A 41 -5.09 -0.72 2.70
CA GLU A 41 -5.80 0.46 3.17
C GLU A 41 -4.86 1.50 3.80
N THR A 42 -3.73 1.04 4.37
CA THR A 42 -2.64 1.90 4.87
C THR A 42 -2.15 2.91 3.82
N CYS A 43 -2.15 2.52 2.54
CA CYS A 43 -1.73 3.36 1.43
C CYS A 43 -2.89 3.94 0.61
N HIS A 44 -3.99 3.19 0.50
CA HIS A 44 -5.07 3.44 -0.45
C HIS A 44 -6.37 3.96 0.17
N GLY A 45 -6.41 4.16 1.49
CA GLY A 45 -7.62 4.55 2.22
C GLY A 45 -8.54 3.35 2.48
N GLY A 46 -9.68 3.59 3.15
CA GLY A 46 -10.61 2.51 3.50
C GLY A 46 -11.27 1.89 2.26
N GLY A 47 -11.12 0.57 2.10
CA GLY A 47 -11.55 -0.19 0.93
C GLY A 47 -13.01 -0.57 0.88
N GLN A 48 -13.78 -0.33 1.95
CA GLN A 48 -15.20 -0.70 2.00
C GLN A 48 -16.03 -0.13 0.84
N TYR A 49 -15.71 1.08 0.37
CA TYR A 49 -16.49 1.75 -0.68
C TYR A 49 -15.97 1.51 -2.09
N TYR A 50 -14.68 1.24 -2.27
CA TYR A 50 -14.10 0.98 -3.58
C TYR A 50 -13.84 -0.50 -3.89
N SER A 51 -14.09 -1.42 -2.95
CA SER A 51 -14.01 -2.87 -3.17
C SER A 51 -15.14 -3.50 -4.01
N PRO A 52 -16.35 -2.93 -4.15
CA PRO A 52 -17.35 -3.48 -5.06
C PRO A 52 -16.84 -3.49 -6.51
N GLU A 53 -17.09 -4.59 -7.22
CA GLU A 53 -16.52 -4.81 -8.57
C GLU A 53 -16.85 -3.70 -9.57
N TYR A 54 -18.09 -3.19 -9.53
CA TYR A 54 -18.51 -2.10 -10.42
C TYR A 54 -17.76 -0.79 -10.14
N VAL A 55 -17.36 -0.54 -8.88
CA VAL A 55 -16.55 0.61 -8.50
C VAL A 55 -15.09 0.40 -8.92
N MET A 56 -14.51 -0.78 -8.66
CA MET A 56 -13.12 -1.07 -9.04
C MET A 56 -12.85 -0.95 -10.55
N LYS A 57 -13.86 -1.20 -11.38
CA LYS A 57 -13.78 -1.08 -12.85
C LYS A 57 -13.81 0.37 -13.34
N ASP A 58 -14.32 1.30 -12.53
CA ASP A 58 -14.38 2.73 -12.82
C ASP A 58 -13.39 3.48 -11.93
N SER A 59 -12.26 3.88 -12.54
CA SER A 59 -11.18 4.50 -11.80
C SER A 59 -11.50 5.90 -11.27
N GLU A 60 -12.47 6.59 -11.87
CA GLU A 60 -12.93 7.89 -11.38
C GLU A 60 -13.85 7.69 -10.18
N LEU A 61 -14.83 6.78 -10.31
CA LEU A 61 -15.73 6.43 -9.21
C LEU A 61 -14.96 5.90 -7.99
N ALA A 62 -13.98 5.02 -8.19
CA ALA A 62 -13.16 4.49 -7.11
C ALA A 62 -12.48 5.61 -6.29
N ARG A 63 -11.91 6.61 -6.96
CA ARG A 63 -11.29 7.78 -6.31
C ARG A 63 -12.31 8.65 -5.61
N LEU A 64 -13.45 8.91 -6.25
CA LEU A 64 -14.54 9.69 -5.67
C LEU A 64 -15.07 9.08 -4.37
N VAL A 65 -15.10 7.75 -4.26
CA VAL A 65 -15.62 7.06 -3.06
C VAL A 65 -14.55 6.69 -2.04
N GLY A 66 -13.30 7.11 -2.23
CA GLY A 66 -12.28 7.06 -1.18
C GLY A 66 -10.97 6.34 -1.51
N LEU A 67 -10.78 5.86 -2.74
CA LEU A 67 -9.47 5.34 -3.16
C LEU A 67 -8.44 6.47 -3.23
N VAL A 68 -7.36 6.33 -2.47
CA VAL A 68 -6.25 7.26 -2.44
C VAL A 68 -5.11 6.72 -3.31
N ASP A 69 -4.56 7.59 -4.17
CA ASP A 69 -3.27 7.33 -4.83
C ASP A 69 -2.14 7.80 -3.88
N PRO A 70 -1.35 6.88 -3.31
CA PRO A 70 -0.34 7.25 -2.33
C PRO A 70 0.77 8.09 -2.98
N SER A 71 1.20 9.13 -2.26
CA SER A 71 2.37 9.94 -2.62
C SER A 71 3.57 9.56 -1.74
N GLU A 72 4.74 10.10 -2.06
CA GLU A 72 5.95 9.94 -1.24
C GLU A 72 5.72 10.32 0.23
N LYS A 73 4.88 11.32 0.49
CA LYS A 73 4.49 11.73 1.84
C LYS A 73 3.89 10.58 2.66
N GLN A 74 3.08 9.73 2.02
CA GLN A 74 2.46 8.58 2.70
C GLN A 74 3.54 7.57 3.11
N CYS A 75 4.52 7.31 2.24
CA CYS A 75 5.64 6.41 2.56
C CYS A 75 6.50 6.95 3.71
N ARG A 76 6.73 8.27 3.72
CA ARG A 76 7.53 8.95 4.75
C ARG A 76 6.85 9.02 6.11
N SER A 77 5.56 8.71 6.23
CA SER A 77 4.91 8.57 7.54
C SER A 77 5.56 7.48 8.42
N CYS A 78 6.15 6.47 7.78
CA CYS A 78 6.86 5.37 8.46
C CYS A 78 8.36 5.36 8.14
N HIS A 79 8.74 5.86 6.95
CA HIS A 79 10.11 5.93 6.45
C HIS A 79 10.68 7.36 6.54
N ASP A 80 10.70 7.91 7.75
CA ASP A 80 11.38 9.16 8.06
C ASP A 80 12.59 8.95 9.00
N ALA A 81 13.23 10.07 9.38
CA ALA A 81 14.37 10.06 10.29
C ALA A 81 14.01 9.74 11.76
N SER A 82 12.72 9.71 12.11
CA SER A 82 12.26 9.36 13.46
C SER A 82 12.12 7.84 13.66
N SER A 83 12.11 7.06 12.57
CA SER A 83 12.08 5.61 12.63
C SER A 83 13.38 5.05 13.23
N PRO A 84 13.30 4.20 14.28
CA PRO A 84 14.47 3.64 14.95
C PRO A 84 15.42 2.87 14.01
N SER A 85 14.88 2.32 12.93
CA SER A 85 15.65 1.68 11.87
C SER A 85 16.03 2.70 10.79
N LEU A 86 17.08 3.49 11.04
CA LEU A 86 17.65 4.51 10.14
C LEU A 86 18.26 3.95 8.84
N ARG A 87 17.62 2.98 8.18
CA ARG A 87 18.05 2.57 6.85
C ARG A 87 17.70 3.69 5.87
N PRO A 88 18.64 4.11 4.99
CA PRO A 88 18.33 5.04 3.92
C PRO A 88 17.08 4.58 3.16
N PHE A 89 16.09 5.47 3.05
CA PHE A 89 14.88 5.24 2.27
C PHE A 89 14.95 6.08 1.00
N ASP A 90 15.10 5.39 -0.13
CA ASP A 90 14.88 5.98 -1.45
C ASP A 90 13.47 5.62 -1.92
N PHE A 91 12.62 6.62 -2.09
CA PHE A 91 11.22 6.42 -2.48
C PHE A 91 11.09 5.75 -3.85
N LYS A 92 11.87 6.19 -4.83
CA LYS A 92 11.77 5.74 -6.22
C LYS A 92 12.20 4.28 -6.36
N GLU A 93 13.27 3.87 -5.70
CA GLU A 93 13.72 2.48 -5.67
C GLU A 93 12.79 1.60 -4.85
N SER A 94 12.32 2.06 -3.69
CA SER A 94 11.43 1.28 -2.82
C SER A 94 10.07 1.02 -3.46
N LEU A 95 9.55 1.98 -4.23
CA LEU A 95 8.28 1.83 -4.94
C LEU A 95 8.29 0.64 -5.92
N LYS A 96 9.44 0.35 -6.55
CA LYS A 96 9.59 -0.81 -7.46
C LYS A 96 9.36 -2.14 -6.76
N ALA A 97 9.62 -2.24 -5.46
CA ALA A 97 9.44 -3.46 -4.68
C ALA A 97 7.97 -3.72 -4.28
N ILE A 98 7.11 -2.71 -4.42
CA ILE A 98 5.68 -2.79 -4.06
C ILE A 98 4.75 -2.52 -5.25
N ASP A 99 5.28 -2.14 -6.42
CA ASP A 99 4.47 -1.95 -7.62
C ASP A 99 3.79 -3.26 -8.04
N HIS A 100 2.47 -3.28 -7.89
CA HIS A 100 1.64 -4.44 -8.18
C HIS A 100 0.65 -4.19 -9.34
N TRP A 101 0.72 -3.05 -10.03
CA TRP A 101 -0.25 -2.74 -11.09
C TRP A 101 0.32 -2.01 -12.32
N SER A 102 1.49 -1.37 -12.25
CA SER A 102 1.96 -0.54 -13.38
C SER A 102 2.36 -1.37 -14.60
N ALA A 103 3.03 -2.50 -14.41
CA ALA A 103 3.33 -3.43 -15.50
C ALA A 103 2.05 -3.99 -16.16
N GLU A 104 1.06 -4.39 -15.36
CA GLU A 104 -0.21 -4.92 -15.88
C GLU A 104 -1.02 -3.83 -16.62
N ARG A 105 -1.06 -2.60 -16.11
CA ARG A 105 -1.68 -1.46 -16.80
C ARG A 105 -1.04 -1.20 -18.16
N ALA A 106 0.30 -1.22 -18.22
CA ALA A 106 1.03 -1.03 -19.48
C ALA A 106 0.67 -2.13 -20.49
N ARG A 107 0.61 -3.41 -20.06
CA ARG A 107 0.20 -4.53 -20.91
C ARG A 107 -1.23 -4.38 -21.41
N ARG A 108 -2.17 -3.98 -20.55
CA ARG A 108 -3.59 -3.76 -20.93
C ARG A 108 -3.76 -2.58 -21.87
N ALA A 109 -2.99 -1.51 -21.69
CA ALA A 109 -3.00 -0.36 -22.60
C ALA A 109 -2.49 -0.75 -23.99
N ALA A 110 -1.38 -1.51 -24.07
CA ALA A 110 -0.84 -2.02 -25.32
C ALA A 110 -1.79 -3.01 -26.03
N GLY A 111 -2.50 -3.86 -25.27
CA GLY A 111 -3.48 -4.81 -25.84
C GLY A 111 -4.82 -4.18 -26.27
N LYS A 112 -5.07 -2.91 -25.93
CA LYS A 112 -6.23 -2.13 -26.40
C LYS A 112 -5.95 -1.35 -27.68
N ASP A 113 -4.72 -1.40 -28.22
CA ASP A 113 -4.40 -0.83 -29.52
C ASP A 113 -5.23 -1.55 -30.60
N PRO A 114 -6.14 -0.84 -31.32
CA PRO A 114 -6.94 -1.43 -32.38
C PRO A 114 -6.09 -2.00 -33.54
N SER A 115 -4.81 -1.64 -33.62
CA SER A 115 -3.83 -2.16 -34.59
C SER A 115 -3.30 -3.56 -34.23
N VAL A 116 -3.53 -4.04 -33.01
CA VAL A 116 -3.09 -5.35 -32.47
C VAL A 116 -4.31 -6.26 -32.26
N LYS A 117 -5.27 -6.25 -33.18
CA LYS A 117 -6.23 -7.35 -33.36
C LYS A 117 -5.92 -8.00 -34.69
N LYS A 118 -5.30 -9.17 -34.63
CA LYS A 118 -5.11 -10.05 -35.79
C LYS A 118 -5.99 -11.27 -35.61
#